data_AF-A0AAP6DBC2-F1
#
_entry.id   AF-A0AAP6DBC2-F1
#
_cell.length_a   1.000
_cell.length_b   1.000
_cell.length_c   1.000
_cell.angle_alpha   90.00
_cell.angle_beta   90.00
_cell.angle_gamma   90.00
#
_symmetry.space_group_name_H-M   'P 1'
#
loop_
_entity.id
_entity.type
_entity.pdbx_description
1 polymer ?
#
loop_
_entity_poly.entity_id
_entity_poly.type
_entity_poly.pdbx_seq_one_letter_code
_entity_poly.pdbx_strand_id
1 'polypeptide(L)'
;MNIKETHQQREIILTGDRATGPLHLGHYVGSLQQRVALQSEHDQTILVADMQGLTDNAHNPSKVSSNILNVVADYLAVGIDPIQTTV
;
A
#
# COMPACT_ATOMS: atom_id res chain seq x y z
N MET A 1 -6.88 38.60 19.77
CA MET A 1 -7.56 37.30 19.84
C MET A 1 -7.05 36.50 18.65
N ASN A 2 -6.10 35.59 18.86
CA ASN A 2 -5.44 34.85 17.77
C ASN A 2 -6.08 33.47 17.68
N ILE A 3 -6.94 33.29 16.69
CA ILE A 3 -7.55 32.01 16.36
C ILE A 3 -6.45 31.22 15.64
N LYS A 4 -5.71 30.38 16.37
CA LYS A 4 -4.89 29.36 15.72
C LYS A 4 -5.87 28.36 15.13
N GLU A 5 -6.12 28.44 13.83
CA GLU A 5 -6.73 27.34 13.10
C GLU A 5 -5.87 26.11 13.34
N THR A 6 -6.39 25.19 14.15
CA THR A 6 -5.73 23.93 14.44
C THR A 6 -6.16 23.02 13.30
N HIS A 7 -5.51 23.11 12.15
CA HIS A 7 -5.55 22.00 11.21
C HIS A 7 -4.94 20.81 11.97
N GLN A 8 -5.79 19.93 12.52
CA GLN A 8 -5.33 18.65 13.03
C GLN A 8 -4.68 17.93 11.85
N GLN A 9 -3.35 17.84 11.89
CA GLN A 9 -2.57 17.15 10.89
C GLN A 9 -2.93 15.67 10.96
N ARG A 10 -3.36 15.09 9.84
CA ARG A 10 -3.65 13.65 9.75
C ARG A 10 -2.36 12.88 10.05
N GLU A 11 -2.46 11.79 10.80
CA GLU A 11 -1.27 10.96 11.05
C GLU A 11 -0.83 10.32 9.73
N ILE A 12 0.48 10.20 9.55
CA ILE A 12 1.08 9.64 8.34
C ILE A 12 1.25 8.14 8.54
N ILE A 13 0.76 7.35 7.57
CA ILE A 13 0.85 5.89 7.61
C ILE A 13 1.67 5.40 6.42
N LEU A 14 2.62 4.51 6.71
CA LEU A 14 3.36 3.74 5.71
C LEU A 14 3.12 2.25 5.92
N THR A 15 2.68 1.56 4.87
CA THR A 15 2.53 0.11 4.82
C THR A 15 3.01 -0.40 3.47
N GLY A 16 2.98 -1.71 3.23
CA GLY A 16 3.37 -2.27 1.94
C GLY A 16 3.38 -3.79 1.91
N ASP A 17 3.52 -4.32 0.70
CA ASP A 17 3.66 -5.75 0.43
C ASP A 17 4.81 -5.98 -0.55
N ARG A 18 5.47 -7.13 -0.44
CA ARG A 18 6.50 -7.55 -1.40
C ARG A 18 5.82 -8.06 -2.67
N ALA A 19 6.33 -7.68 -3.84
CA ALA A 19 5.85 -8.16 -5.13
C ALA A 19 6.29 -9.60 -5.44
N THR A 20 6.03 -10.57 -4.56
CA THR A 20 6.49 -11.96 -4.72
C THR A 20 5.42 -12.93 -5.23
N GLY A 21 4.19 -12.44 -5.42
CA GLY A 21 3.06 -13.18 -5.95
C GLY A 21 1.76 -12.34 -5.89
N PRO A 22 0.66 -12.87 -6.43
CA PRO A 22 -0.65 -12.22 -6.32
C PRO A 22 -1.13 -12.18 -4.87
N LEU A 23 -1.86 -11.12 -4.51
CA LEU A 23 -2.51 -11.05 -3.20
C LEU A 23 -3.73 -11.98 -3.17
N HIS A 24 -4.19 -12.31 -1.97
CA HIS A 24 -5.26 -13.30 -1.78
C HIS A 24 -6.13 -12.93 -0.58
N LEU A 25 -7.21 -13.69 -0.34
CA LEU A 25 -8.18 -13.41 0.74
C LEU A 25 -7.57 -13.19 2.12
N GLY A 26 -6.50 -13.93 2.47
CA GLY A 26 -5.75 -13.67 3.70
C GLY A 26 -5.17 -12.24 3.81
N HIS A 27 -4.66 -11.67 2.72
CA HIS A 27 -4.24 -10.26 2.69
C HIS A 27 -5.46 -9.33 2.79
N TYR A 28 -6.57 -9.67 2.13
CA TYR A 28 -7.78 -8.86 2.18
C TYR A 28 -8.31 -8.68 3.60
N VAL A 29 -8.58 -9.80 4.28
CA VAL A 29 -9.10 -9.81 5.65
C VAL A 29 -8.04 -9.36 6.66
N GLY A 30 -6.75 -9.60 6.37
CA GLY A 30 -5.66 -9.28 7.29
C GLY A 30 -5.24 -7.81 7.28
N SER A 31 -5.16 -7.17 6.12
CA SER A 31 -4.61 -5.81 6.00
C SER A 31 -5.32 -4.91 5.00
N LEU A 32 -5.71 -5.42 3.82
CA LEU A 32 -6.19 -4.54 2.74
C LEU A 32 -7.51 -3.84 3.08
N GLN A 33 -8.46 -4.55 3.71
CA GLN A 33 -9.72 -3.96 4.13
C GLN A 33 -9.50 -2.76 5.09
N GLN A 34 -8.52 -2.88 5.99
CA GLN A 34 -8.16 -1.80 6.90
C GLN A 34 -7.50 -0.62 6.16
N ARG A 35 -6.59 -0.89 5.21
CA ARG A 35 -5.95 0.17 4.39
C ARG A 35 -6.97 0.97 3.58
N VAL A 36 -8.05 0.33 3.13
CA VAL A 36 -9.16 1.00 2.43
C VAL A 36 -9.93 1.95 3.37
N ALA A 37 -10.11 1.61 4.64
CA ALA A 37 -10.72 2.52 5.60
C ALA A 37 -9.78 3.69 5.94
N LEU A 38 -8.49 3.40 6.17
CA LEU A 38 -7.49 4.37 6.61
C LEU A 38 -7.24 5.50 5.61
N GLN A 39 -7.38 5.25 4.29
CA GLN A 39 -7.10 6.27 3.27
C GLN A 39 -7.95 7.56 3.38
N SER A 40 -9.11 7.49 4.03
CA SER A 40 -9.98 8.65 4.25
C SER A 40 -9.59 9.46 5.50
N GLU A 41 -8.97 8.79 6.47
CA GLU A 41 -8.65 9.32 7.80
C GLU A 41 -7.19 9.79 7.92
N HIS A 42 -6.29 9.23 7.10
CA HIS A 42 -4.84 9.36 7.23
C HIS A 42 -4.17 9.76 5.91
N ASP A 43 -2.99 10.38 6.01
CA ASP A 43 -2.13 10.58 4.86
C ASP A 43 -1.35 9.27 4.62
N GLN A 44 -1.88 8.42 3.73
CA GLN A 44 -1.43 7.03 3.56
C GLN A 44 -0.48 6.86 2.38
N THR A 45 0.56 6.05 2.58
CA THR A 45 1.44 5.51 1.53
C THR A 45 1.49 3.99 1.60
N ILE A 46 1.30 3.32 0.46
CA ILE A 46 1.41 1.86 0.33
C ILE A 46 2.56 1.53 -0.62
N LEU A 47 3.66 1.05 -0.05
CA LEU A 47 4.85 0.67 -0.79
C LEU A 47 4.67 -0.69 -1.49
N VAL A 48 5.01 -0.75 -2.78
CA VAL A 48 5.34 -2.01 -3.45
C VAL A 48 6.82 -2.30 -3.23
N ALA A 49 7.13 -3.18 -2.28
CA ALA A 49 8.50 -3.40 -1.80
C ALA A 49 9.29 -4.35 -2.72
N ASP A 50 9.62 -3.89 -3.92
CA ASP A 50 10.32 -4.65 -4.97
C ASP A 50 11.76 -5.02 -4.56
N MET A 51 12.54 -4.07 -4.04
CA MET A 51 13.91 -4.32 -3.59
C MET A 51 13.96 -5.36 -2.47
N GLN A 52 13.03 -5.30 -1.52
CA GLN A 52 12.92 -6.32 -0.48
C GLN A 52 12.43 -7.66 -1.07
N GLY A 53 11.56 -7.64 -2.08
CA GLY A 53 11.20 -8.85 -2.83
C GLY A 53 12.40 -9.50 -3.52
N LEU A 54 13.34 -8.70 -4.04
CA LEU A 54 14.53 -9.16 -4.73
C LEU A 54 15.56 -9.81 -3.79
N THR A 55 15.68 -9.39 -2.53
CA THR A 55 16.62 -10.03 -1.59
C THR A 55 16.30 -11.50 -1.38
N ASP A 56 15.01 -11.85 -1.34
CA ASP A 56 14.54 -13.22 -1.11
C ASP A 56 14.35 -14.02 -2.42
N ASN A 57 14.38 -13.34 -3.57
CA ASN A 57 14.16 -13.93 -4.90
C ASN A 57 15.31 -13.62 -5.87
N ALA A 58 16.54 -13.46 -5.37
CA ALA A 58 17.70 -13.09 -6.18
C ALA A 58 17.98 -14.06 -7.34
N HIS A 59 17.57 -15.33 -7.21
CA HIS A 59 17.70 -16.35 -8.26
C HIS A 59 16.62 -16.26 -9.35
N ASN A 60 15.55 -15.49 -9.14
CA ASN A 60 14.48 -15.27 -10.10
C ASN A 60 13.90 -13.84 -9.99
N PRO A 61 14.69 -12.80 -10.35
CA PRO A 61 14.26 -11.42 -10.26
C PRO A 61 13.07 -11.10 -11.19
N SER A 62 12.94 -11.83 -12.31
CA SER A 62 11.81 -11.69 -13.24
C SER A 62 10.47 -11.97 -12.58
N LYS A 63 10.43 -12.88 -11.59
CA LYS A 63 9.21 -13.14 -10.81
C LYS A 63 8.77 -11.92 -10.01
N VAL A 64 9.71 -11.16 -9.45
CA VAL A 64 9.39 -9.96 -8.68
C VAL A 64 8.87 -8.87 -9.61
N SER A 65 9.61 -8.58 -10.69
CA SER A 65 9.22 -7.53 -11.63
C SER A 65 7.86 -7.81 -12.29
N SER A 66 7.55 -9.07 -12.64
CA SER A 66 6.26 -9.43 -13.22
C SER A 66 5.07 -9.23 -12.29
N ASN A 67 5.30 -9.21 -10.97
CA ASN A 67 4.23 -9.12 -9.98
C ASN A 67 3.98 -7.70 -9.46
N ILE A 68 4.86 -6.73 -9.75
CA ILE A 68 4.69 -5.34 -9.31
C ILE A 68 3.33 -4.79 -9.76
N LEU A 69 3.04 -4.91 -11.06
CA LEU A 69 1.76 -4.42 -11.62
C LEU A 69 0.56 -5.22 -11.12
N ASN A 70 0.72 -6.52 -10.82
CA ASN A 70 -0.36 -7.33 -10.26
C ASN A 70 -0.72 -6.87 -8.85
N VAL A 71 0.28 -6.61 -8.00
CA VAL A 71 0.06 -6.10 -6.64
C VAL A 71 -0.61 -4.73 -6.67
N VAL A 72 -0.17 -3.82 -7.55
CA VAL A 72 -0.84 -2.52 -7.72
C VAL A 72 -2.27 -2.70 -8.22
N ALA A 73 -2.50 -3.59 -9.19
CA ALA A 73 -3.85 -3.89 -9.67
C ALA A 73 -4.75 -4.44 -8.55
N ASP A 74 -4.23 -5.32 -7.70
CA ASP A 74 -4.94 -5.86 -6.53
C ASP A 74 -5.31 -4.74 -5.54
N TYR A 75 -4.40 -3.80 -5.26
CA TYR A 75 -4.69 -2.63 -4.42
C TYR A 75 -5.85 -1.78 -4.97
N LEU A 76 -5.81 -1.47 -6.27
CA LEU A 76 -6.88 -0.71 -6.92
C LEU A 76 -8.20 -1.49 -6.89
N ALA A 77 -8.17 -2.79 -7.16
CA ALA A 77 -9.35 -3.65 -7.21
C ALA A 77 -10.09 -3.76 -5.86
N VAL A 78 -9.36 -3.72 -4.74
CA VAL A 78 -9.97 -3.75 -3.39
C VAL A 78 -10.46 -2.39 -2.90
N GLY A 79 -10.18 -1.31 -3.64
CA GLY A 79 -10.67 0.03 -3.35
C GLY A 79 -9.65 1.01 -2.78
N ILE A 80 -8.35 0.77 -2.96
CA ILE A 80 -7.35 1.82 -2.76
C ILE A 80 -7.48 2.85 -3.89
N ASP A 81 -7.73 4.09 -3.52
CA ASP A 81 -7.86 5.20 -4.44
C ASP A 81 -6.53 5.97 -4.52
N PRO A 82 -5.85 6.02 -5.68
CA PRO A 82 -4.58 6.72 -5.85
C PRO A 82 -4.70 8.25 -5.74
N ILE A 83 -5.92 8.81 -5.69
CA ILE A 83 -6.16 10.22 -5.38
C ILE A 83 -6.03 10.49 -3.88
N GLN A 84 -6.30 9.47 -3.04
CA GLN A 84 -6.28 9.57 -1.56
C GLN A 84 -5.02 8.94 -0.95
N THR A 85 -4.48 7.89 -1.58
CA THR A 85 -3.31 7.14 -1.12
C THR A 85 -2.18 7.25 -2.13
N THR A 86 -0.96 7.50 -1.64
CA THR A 86 0.25 7.35 -2.47
C THR A 86 0.59 5.86 -2.62
N VAL A 87 0.74 5.37 -3.84
CA VAL A 87 1.09 3.97 -4.17
C VAL A 87 2.33 3.97 -5.07
#